data_AF-A0A059CL31-F1
#
_entry.id   AF-A0A059CL31-F1
#
_cell.length_a   1.000
_cell.length_b   1.000
_cell.length_c   1.000
_cell.angle_alpha   90.00
_cell.angle_beta   90.00
_cell.angle_gamma   90.00
#
_symmetry.space_group_name_H-M   'P 1'
#
loop_
_entity.id
_entity.type
_entity.pdbx_description
1 polymer ?
#
loop_
_entity_poly.entity_id
_entity_poly.type
_entity_poly.pdbx_seq_one_letter_code
_entity_poly.pdbx_strand_id
1 'polypeptide(L)'
;MEETLSRIVADLDELRPPPATSSSLLHPPPPVPESTLSDLRRLVGAGDPDLLDRFFEDLASRNLPPFSLAQCIGSAMDSGGNPRVSLLASDVYLSLLLSPNAPVLSLFAPMAFVSLLHSVRKSVRSRQAAPEEDSGSGARAPAKSKRKGGRRGSGSRNLRGVGNDGFEEGEIDERLFFAVLEKL
;
A
#
# COMPACT_ATOMS: atom_id res chain seq x y z
N MET A 1 9.87 -25.10 1.95
CA MET A 1 10.00 -23.64 2.17
C MET A 1 11.18 -23.05 1.39
N GLU A 2 12.25 -23.81 1.14
CA GLU A 2 13.39 -23.34 0.34
C GLU A 2 13.04 -22.92 -1.10
N GLU A 3 12.14 -23.64 -1.77
CA GLU A 3 11.63 -23.23 -3.10
C GLU A 3 10.88 -21.89 -3.05
N THR A 4 10.16 -21.63 -1.96
CA THR A 4 9.44 -20.36 -1.74
C THR A 4 10.41 -19.22 -1.51
N LEU A 5 11.46 -19.42 -0.69
CA LEU A 5 12.53 -18.46 -0.48
C LEU A 5 13.22 -18.11 -1.81
N SER A 6 13.60 -19.13 -2.57
CA SER A 6 14.23 -18.96 -3.88
C SER A 6 13.36 -18.15 -4.84
N ARG A 7 12.04 -18.41 -4.85
CA ARG A 7 11.07 -17.64 -5.64
C ARG A 7 10.98 -16.19 -5.18
N ILE A 8 10.82 -15.94 -3.88
CA ILE A 8 10.75 -14.56 -3.34
C ILE A 8 11.99 -13.77 -3.74
N VAL A 9 13.18 -14.35 -3.55
CA VAL A 9 14.45 -13.69 -3.84
C VAL A 9 14.60 -13.43 -5.35
N ALA A 10 14.18 -14.37 -6.19
CA ALA A 10 14.17 -14.18 -7.65
C ALA A 10 13.22 -13.05 -8.08
N ASP A 11 11.99 -13.03 -7.56
CA ASP A 11 11.01 -11.97 -7.84
C ASP A 11 11.58 -10.59 -7.44
N LEU A 12 12.23 -10.49 -6.27
CA LEU A 12 12.82 -9.24 -5.79
C LEU A 12 14.03 -8.79 -6.63
N ASP A 13 14.79 -9.73 -7.18
CA ASP A 13 15.92 -9.45 -8.08
C ASP A 13 15.43 -8.92 -9.44
N GLU A 14 14.32 -9.44 -9.96
CA GLU A 14 13.68 -8.93 -11.17
C GLU A 14 13.13 -7.50 -11.00
N LEU A 15 12.71 -7.15 -9.78
CA LEU A 15 12.26 -5.81 -9.41
C LEU A 15 13.41 -4.80 -9.24
N ARG A 16 14.67 -5.25 -9.35
CA ARG A 16 15.83 -4.38 -9.22
C ARG A 16 15.84 -3.34 -10.35
N PRO A 17 15.88 -2.04 -10.00
CA PRO A 17 16.00 -1.01 -11.02
C PRO A 17 17.36 -1.16 -11.77
N PRO A 18 17.39 -0.94 -13.09
CA PRO A 18 18.62 -1.03 -13.86
C PRO A 18 19.65 0.01 -13.38
N PRO A 19 20.96 -0.29 -13.49
CA PRO A 19 22.00 0.65 -13.07
C PRO A 19 21.85 1.99 -13.80
N ALA A 20 21.86 3.05 -12.99
CA ALA A 20 21.38 4.39 -13.31
C ALA A 20 21.89 4.95 -14.66
N THR A 21 20.95 5.29 -15.53
CA THR A 21 21.02 6.58 -16.22
C THR A 21 20.33 7.61 -15.32
N SER A 22 20.80 8.85 -15.35
CA SER A 22 20.52 9.94 -14.38
C SER A 22 19.04 10.29 -14.10
N SER A 23 18.08 9.62 -14.73
CA SER A 23 16.63 9.76 -14.53
C SER A 23 16.03 8.81 -13.49
N SER A 24 16.78 7.83 -12.98
CA SER A 24 16.23 6.77 -12.09
C SER A 24 15.83 7.25 -10.68
N LEU A 25 16.30 8.43 -10.24
CA LEU A 25 15.95 9.01 -8.93
C LEU A 25 14.50 9.52 -8.82
N LEU A 26 13.76 9.60 -9.94
CA LEU A 26 12.39 10.10 -9.97
C LEU A 26 11.33 8.99 -10.06
N HIS A 27 11.74 7.73 -10.29
CA HIS A 27 10.78 6.64 -10.44
C HIS A 27 10.58 5.93 -9.09
N PRO A 28 9.32 5.75 -8.65
CA PRO A 28 9.06 4.92 -7.49
C PRO A 28 9.52 3.48 -7.79
N PRO A 29 10.03 2.76 -6.78
CA PRO A 29 10.40 1.35 -6.92
C PRO A 29 9.17 0.57 -7.41
N PRO A 30 9.35 -0.48 -8.22
CA PRO A 30 8.22 -1.27 -8.68
C PRO A 30 7.54 -1.97 -7.49
N PRO A 31 6.19 -2.04 -7.46
CA PRO A 31 5.48 -2.68 -6.37
C PRO A 31 5.73 -4.18 -6.36
N VAL A 32 5.86 -4.76 -5.16
CA VAL A 32 5.96 -6.22 -5.00
C VAL A 32 4.64 -6.89 -5.44
N PRO A 33 4.69 -7.97 -6.23
CA PRO A 33 3.50 -8.74 -6.61
C PRO A 33 2.76 -9.31 -5.37
N GLU A 34 1.44 -9.44 -5.47
CA GLU A 34 0.60 -9.97 -4.39
C GLU A 34 0.96 -11.41 -3.98
N SER A 35 1.38 -12.24 -4.94
CA SER A 35 1.87 -13.60 -4.68
C SER A 35 3.12 -13.59 -3.79
N THR A 36 4.08 -12.73 -4.11
CA THR A 36 5.34 -12.57 -3.37
C THR A 36 5.08 -11.99 -1.98
N LEU A 37 4.15 -11.03 -1.84
CA LEU A 37 3.69 -10.53 -0.54
C LEU A 37 3.05 -11.64 0.31
N SER A 38 2.23 -12.48 -0.30
CA SER A 38 1.61 -13.62 0.40
C SER A 38 2.63 -14.64 0.87
N ASP A 39 3.65 -14.90 0.06
CA ASP A 39 4.76 -15.79 0.40
C ASP A 39 5.64 -15.20 1.51
N LEU A 40 5.96 -13.90 1.45
CA LEU A 40 6.64 -13.18 2.52
C LEU A 40 5.86 -13.23 3.83
N ARG A 41 4.54 -13.04 3.78
CA ARG A 41 3.67 -13.15 4.97
C ARG A 41 3.74 -14.54 5.60
N ARG A 42 3.72 -15.60 4.78
CA ARG A 42 3.86 -16.99 5.27
C ARG A 42 5.23 -17.23 5.87
N LEU A 43 6.28 -16.71 5.25
CA LEU A 43 7.65 -16.82 5.73
C LEU A 43 7.80 -16.22 7.13
N VAL A 44 7.36 -14.97 7.30
CA VAL A 44 7.45 -14.28 8.60
C VAL A 44 6.48 -14.89 9.63
N GLY A 45 5.30 -15.31 9.18
CA GLY A 45 4.29 -15.95 10.03
C GLY A 45 4.65 -17.36 10.50
N ALA A 46 5.64 -18.01 9.89
CA ALA A 46 6.14 -19.31 10.34
C ALA A 46 6.81 -19.23 11.72
N GLY A 47 7.25 -18.03 12.14
CA GLY A 47 7.87 -17.81 13.45
C GLY A 47 9.22 -18.52 13.63
N ASP A 48 9.83 -18.97 12.53
CA ASP A 48 11.11 -19.66 12.51
C ASP A 48 12.23 -18.64 12.24
N PRO A 49 13.07 -18.31 13.24
CA PRO A 49 14.12 -17.31 13.07
C PRO A 49 15.20 -17.78 12.08
N ASP A 50 15.47 -19.09 11.99
CA ASP A 50 16.51 -19.62 11.10
C ASP A 50 16.13 -19.41 9.63
N LEU A 51 14.83 -19.47 9.30
CA LEU A 51 14.35 -19.20 7.95
C LEU A 51 14.47 -17.73 7.57
N LEU A 52 14.23 -16.84 8.53
CA LEU A 52 14.33 -15.41 8.30
C LEU A 52 15.80 -14.97 8.16
N ASP A 53 16.68 -15.54 8.98
CA ASP A 53 18.13 -15.30 8.87
C ASP A 53 18.65 -15.76 7.50
N ARG A 54 18.27 -16.97 7.06
CA ARG A 54 18.58 -17.46 5.70
C ARG A 54 18.02 -16.56 4.60
N PHE A 55 16.81 -16.03 4.77
CA PHE A 55 16.23 -15.11 3.80
C PHE A 55 17.09 -13.84 3.65
N PHE A 56 17.55 -13.25 4.75
CA PHE A 56 18.42 -12.08 4.70
C PHE A 56 19.82 -12.42 4.16
N GLU A 57 20.35 -13.60 4.44
CA GLU A 57 21.59 -14.10 3.82
C GLU A 57 21.44 -14.26 2.30
N ASP A 58 20.33 -14.85 1.84
CA ASP A 58 20.04 -15.02 0.42
C ASP A 58 19.91 -13.67 -0.30
N LEU A 59 19.22 -12.70 0.32
CA LEU A 59 19.15 -11.33 -0.20
C LEU A 59 20.55 -10.70 -0.31
N ALA A 60 21.38 -10.85 0.72
CA ALA A 60 22.74 -10.34 0.73
C ALA A 60 23.59 -11.00 -0.38
N SER A 61 23.44 -12.31 -0.61
CA SER A 61 24.13 -13.06 -1.66
C SER A 61 23.83 -12.53 -3.08
N ARG A 62 22.63 -11.97 -3.29
CA ARG A 62 22.20 -11.34 -4.55
C ARG A 62 22.45 -9.84 -4.61
N ASN A 63 23.13 -9.27 -3.61
CA ASN A 63 23.35 -7.82 -3.48
C ASN A 63 22.03 -7.03 -3.45
N LEU A 64 21.00 -7.58 -2.78
CA LEU A 64 19.71 -6.93 -2.54
C LEU A 64 19.67 -6.41 -1.10
N PRO A 65 19.80 -5.09 -0.87
CA PRO A 65 19.77 -4.56 0.49
C PRO A 65 18.34 -4.61 1.07
N PRO A 66 18.18 -4.85 2.38
CA PRO A 66 16.86 -4.86 3.04
C PRO A 66 16.05 -3.57 2.81
N PHE A 67 16.74 -2.44 2.64
CA PHE A 67 16.12 -1.15 2.33
C PHE A 67 15.37 -1.17 0.99
N SER A 68 15.91 -1.84 -0.03
CA SER A 68 15.24 -1.96 -1.35
C SER A 68 13.98 -2.80 -1.25
N LEU A 69 14.00 -3.87 -0.44
CA LEU A 69 12.79 -4.65 -0.14
C LEU A 69 11.71 -3.76 0.49
N ALA A 70 12.07 -2.99 1.53
CA ALA A 70 11.14 -2.08 2.19
C ALA A 70 10.56 -1.03 1.23
N GLN A 71 11.39 -0.53 0.31
CA GLN A 71 10.97 0.39 -0.75
C GLN A 71 9.96 -0.23 -1.72
N CYS A 72 10.18 -1.45 -2.19
CA CYS A 72 9.23 -2.15 -3.07
C CYS A 72 7.91 -2.46 -2.34
N ILE A 73 7.97 -2.87 -1.06
CA ILE A 73 6.77 -3.07 -0.23
C ILE A 73 6.03 -1.74 -0.03
N GLY A 74 6.76 -0.64 0.19
CA GLY A 74 6.21 0.72 0.23
C GLY A 74 5.43 1.10 -1.01
N SER A 75 5.98 0.80 -2.19
CA SER A 75 5.30 1.01 -3.47
C SER A 75 4.02 0.17 -3.60
N ALA A 76 4.02 -1.08 -3.11
CA ALA A 76 2.82 -1.90 -3.05
C ALA A 76 1.74 -1.30 -2.11
N MET A 77 2.14 -0.70 -0.98
CA MET A 77 1.24 0.04 -0.09
C MET A 77 0.59 1.25 -0.79
N ASP A 78 1.34 1.95 -1.62
CA ASP A 78 0.86 3.11 -2.37
C ASP A 78 0.14 2.78 -3.68
N SER A 79 0.08 1.50 -4.08
CA SER A 79 -0.63 1.08 -5.29
C SER A 79 -2.14 1.33 -5.13
N GLY A 80 -2.59 2.50 -5.61
CA GLY A 80 -3.93 3.03 -5.35
C GLY A 80 -5.11 2.23 -5.94
N GLY A 81 -4.87 1.07 -6.54
CA GLY A 81 -5.87 0.26 -7.22
C GLY A 81 -6.49 -0.87 -6.40
N ASN A 82 -5.84 -1.36 -5.32
CA ASN A 82 -6.38 -2.48 -4.54
C ASN A 82 -6.09 -2.35 -3.03
N PRO A 83 -7.10 -2.02 -2.20
CA PRO A 83 -6.90 -1.80 -0.76
C PRO A 83 -6.47 -3.07 -0.01
N ARG A 84 -6.80 -4.27 -0.51
CA ARG A 84 -6.36 -5.53 0.09
C ARG A 84 -4.85 -5.72 -0.06
N VAL A 85 -4.31 -5.40 -1.23
CA VAL A 85 -2.85 -5.46 -1.48
C VAL A 85 -2.11 -4.43 -0.63
N SER A 86 -2.65 -3.20 -0.52
CA SER A 86 -2.05 -2.17 0.33
C SER A 86 -1.97 -2.59 1.80
N LEU A 87 -3.04 -3.22 2.33
CA LEU A 87 -3.06 -3.75 3.69
C LEU A 87 -2.17 -4.99 3.85
N LEU A 88 -2.10 -5.86 2.84
CA LEU A 88 -1.22 -7.03 2.87
C LEU A 88 0.25 -6.61 2.91
N ALA A 89 0.63 -5.63 2.09
CA ALA A 89 1.95 -5.03 2.09
C ALA A 89 2.27 -4.36 3.45
N SER A 90 1.26 -3.68 4.04
CA SER A 90 1.36 -3.09 5.38
C SER A 90 1.63 -4.14 6.46
N ASP A 91 0.89 -5.26 6.42
CA ASP A 91 1.06 -6.39 7.34
C ASP A 91 2.45 -7.02 7.21
N VAL A 92 2.92 -7.25 5.98
CA VAL A 92 4.26 -7.80 5.72
C VAL A 92 5.35 -6.86 6.20
N TYR A 93 5.26 -5.56 5.89
CA TYR A 93 6.26 -4.57 6.30
C TYR A 93 6.42 -4.52 7.83
N LEU A 94 5.30 -4.44 8.56
CA LEU A 94 5.33 -4.44 10.02
C LEU A 94 5.81 -5.78 10.58
N SER A 95 5.37 -6.91 10.02
CA SER A 95 5.81 -8.23 10.48
C SER A 95 7.32 -8.39 10.34
N LEU A 96 7.91 -7.94 9.23
CA LEU A 96 9.36 -7.95 9.04
C LEU A 96 10.06 -7.03 10.06
N LEU A 97 9.56 -5.81 10.30
CA LEU A 97 10.16 -4.88 11.27
C LEU A 97 10.10 -5.41 12.71
N LEU A 98 9.05 -6.15 13.06
CA LEU A 98 8.81 -6.67 14.40
C LEU A 98 9.38 -8.07 14.62
N SER A 99 9.81 -8.75 13.55
CA SER A 99 10.37 -10.09 13.66
C SER A 99 11.69 -10.11 14.43
N PRO A 100 11.94 -11.16 15.23
CA PRO A 100 13.22 -11.31 15.90
C PRO A 100 14.33 -11.43 14.85
N ASN A 101 15.50 -10.87 15.13
CA ASN A 101 16.68 -10.87 14.25
C ASN A 101 16.57 -10.04 12.96
N ALA A 102 15.45 -9.34 12.70
CA ALA A 102 15.38 -8.45 11.56
C ALA A 102 16.45 -7.32 11.65
N PRO A 103 17.11 -6.97 10.54
CA PRO A 103 18.02 -5.83 10.48
C PRO A 103 17.20 -4.52 10.42
N VAL A 104 16.51 -4.18 11.51
CA VAL A 104 15.52 -3.07 11.58
C VAL A 104 16.08 -1.76 11.06
N LEU A 105 17.34 -1.43 11.37
CA LEU A 105 17.97 -0.18 10.90
C LEU A 105 18.19 -0.14 9.39
N SER A 106 18.33 -1.30 8.73
CA SER A 106 18.46 -1.42 7.28
C SER A 106 17.11 -1.59 6.60
N LEU A 107 16.13 -2.17 7.30
CA LEU A 107 14.78 -2.41 6.79
C LEU A 107 13.88 -1.18 6.91
N PHE A 108 14.08 -0.35 7.93
CA PHE A 108 13.26 0.84 8.14
C PHE A 108 13.51 1.86 7.02
N ALA A 109 12.49 2.06 6.19
CA ALA A 109 12.49 3.06 5.14
C ALA A 109 11.45 4.14 5.47
N PRO A 110 11.86 5.42 5.69
CA PRO A 110 10.92 6.48 6.07
C PRO A 110 9.74 6.63 5.10
N MET A 111 10.02 6.52 3.79
CA MET A 111 8.98 6.61 2.77
C MET A 111 8.00 5.45 2.83
N ALA A 112 8.48 4.21 3.03
CA ALA A 112 7.59 3.06 3.19
C ALA A 112 6.73 3.18 4.45
N PHE A 113 7.26 3.72 5.54
CA PHE A 113 6.48 3.99 6.75
C PHE A 113 5.40 5.07 6.52
N VAL A 114 5.68 6.10 5.73
CA VAL A 114 4.65 7.07 5.33
C VAL A 114 3.57 6.41 4.47
N SER A 115 3.94 5.54 3.53
CA SER A 115 3.00 4.75 2.71
C SER A 115 2.10 3.86 3.57
N LEU A 116 2.66 3.24 4.62
CA LEU A 116 1.91 2.49 5.63
C LEU A 116 0.86 3.37 6.32
N LEU A 117 1.27 4.53 6.85
CA LEU A 117 0.34 5.46 7.52
C LEU A 117 -0.77 5.94 6.58
N HIS A 118 -0.42 6.18 5.32
CA HIS A 118 -1.38 6.58 4.28
C HIS A 118 -2.37 5.46 3.94
N SER A 119 -1.89 4.22 3.81
CA SER A 119 -2.70 3.01 3.62
C SER A 119 -3.70 2.81 4.76
N VAL A 120 -3.24 2.88 6.02
CA VAL A 120 -4.09 2.75 7.21
C VAL A 120 -5.11 3.90 7.30
N ARG A 121 -4.71 5.14 7.01
CA ARG A 121 -5.64 6.27 7.01
C ARG A 121 -6.71 6.14 5.92
N LYS A 122 -6.35 5.64 4.74
CA LYS A 122 -7.30 5.39 3.64
C LYS A 122 -8.31 4.32 4.01
N SER A 123 -7.87 3.23 4.64
CA SER A 123 -8.76 2.13 5.02
C SER A 123 -9.77 2.52 6.11
N VAL A 124 -9.42 3.47 6.99
CA VAL A 124 -10.38 4.05 7.95
C VAL A 124 -11.38 4.99 7.26
N ARG A 125 -10.94 5.74 6.25
CA ARG A 125 -11.79 6.74 5.58
C ARG A 125 -12.82 6.13 4.64
N SER A 126 -12.49 5.06 3.90
CA SER A 126 -13.49 4.42 3.04
C SER A 126 -14.63 3.81 3.85
N ARG A 127 -14.36 3.33 5.09
CA ARG A 127 -15.42 2.88 6.01
C ARG A 127 -16.42 3.98 6.38
N GLN A 128 -16.04 5.26 6.30
CA GLN A 128 -16.94 6.38 6.61
C GLN A 128 -17.78 6.81 5.40
N ALA A 129 -17.54 6.25 4.20
CA ALA A 129 -18.15 6.68 2.95
C ALA A 129 -19.40 5.87 2.51
N ALA A 130 -19.80 4.82 3.24
CA ALA A 130 -21.03 4.06 2.97
C ALA A 130 -21.92 4.01 4.22
N PRO A 131 -23.27 4.18 4.13
CA PRO A 131 -24.13 4.11 2.93
C PRO A 131 -24.93 5.41 2.64
N GLU A 132 -24.97 5.85 1.38
CA GLU A 132 -26.19 6.47 0.84
C GLU A 132 -26.98 5.37 0.12
N GLU A 133 -27.84 4.68 0.88
CA GLU A 133 -29.02 4.06 0.31
C GLU A 133 -30.00 5.19 -0.03
N ASP A 134 -30.25 5.43 -1.31
CA ASP A 134 -31.58 5.90 -1.70
C ASP A 134 -32.01 5.23 -3.01
N SER A 135 -32.89 4.24 -2.84
CA SER A 135 -33.71 3.65 -3.88
C SER A 135 -34.69 4.72 -4.41
N GLY A 136 -34.63 5.05 -5.70
CA GLY A 136 -35.52 6.06 -6.26
C GLY A 136 -35.62 6.06 -7.78
N SER A 137 -36.41 5.12 -8.30
CA SER A 137 -36.94 5.06 -9.66
C SER A 137 -37.39 6.42 -10.26
N GLY A 138 -36.99 6.68 -11.51
CA GLY A 138 -37.92 7.12 -12.56
C GLY A 138 -38.31 8.61 -12.70
N ALA A 139 -37.96 9.14 -13.88
CA ALA A 139 -38.76 10.06 -14.71
C ALA A 139 -38.80 11.59 -14.45
N ARG A 140 -38.37 12.31 -15.50
CA ARG A 140 -38.89 13.59 -16.06
C ARG A 140 -38.81 14.88 -15.21
N ALA A 141 -38.06 15.83 -15.77
CA ALA A 141 -37.99 17.28 -15.48
C ALA A 141 -39.36 18.02 -15.54
N PRO A 142 -39.42 19.37 -15.40
CA PRO A 142 -38.70 20.32 -14.54
C PRO A 142 -39.68 21.22 -13.72
N ALA A 143 -39.29 21.72 -12.54
CA ALA A 143 -40.08 22.75 -11.84
C ALA A 143 -39.26 24.02 -11.57
N LYS A 144 -39.76 25.12 -12.15
CA LYS A 144 -39.27 26.49 -12.05
C LYS A 144 -39.45 27.01 -10.62
N SER A 145 -38.39 27.51 -9.99
CA SER A 145 -38.51 28.45 -8.86
C SER A 145 -37.69 29.71 -9.13
N LYS A 146 -38.39 30.83 -9.25
CA LYS A 146 -37.85 32.18 -9.48
C LYS A 146 -37.74 32.91 -8.14
N ARG A 147 -36.56 33.51 -7.92
CA ARG A 147 -36.24 34.72 -7.12
C ARG A 147 -36.36 34.59 -5.58
N LYS A 148 -35.28 34.94 -4.86
CA LYS A 148 -34.95 36.32 -4.41
C LYS A 148 -33.74 36.34 -3.45
N GLY A 149 -32.65 36.96 -3.91
CA GLY A 149 -31.77 37.87 -3.15
C GLY A 149 -30.92 37.36 -1.97
N GLY A 150 -29.61 37.53 -2.06
CA GLY A 150 -28.79 37.76 -0.86
C GLY A 150 -27.34 37.28 -0.90
N ARG A 151 -26.43 38.19 -1.28
CA ARG A 151 -25.10 38.40 -0.65
C ARG A 151 -24.11 37.22 -0.54
N ARG A 152 -23.12 37.23 -1.44
CA ARG A 152 -21.68 37.50 -1.20
C ARG A 152 -20.86 36.73 -2.24
N GLY A 153 -20.36 37.47 -3.23
CA GLY A 153 -19.25 36.99 -4.04
C GLY A 153 -18.03 36.81 -3.14
N SER A 154 -17.60 35.56 -2.96
CA SER A 154 -16.26 35.23 -2.52
C SER A 154 -15.65 34.38 -3.61
N GLY A 155 -14.52 34.87 -4.14
CA GLY A 155 -13.92 34.43 -5.38
C GLY A 155 -13.65 32.93 -5.45
N SER A 156 -14.12 32.34 -6.54
CA SER A 156 -13.63 31.11 -7.13
C SER A 156 -12.12 31.22 -7.32
N ARG A 157 -11.36 30.59 -6.43
CA ARG A 157 -10.01 30.10 -6.76
C ARG A 157 -10.17 28.65 -7.18
N ASN A 158 -10.27 28.47 -8.50
CA ASN A 158 -10.12 27.18 -9.16
C ASN A 158 -8.70 26.66 -8.91
N LEU A 159 -8.48 25.95 -7.81
CA LEU A 159 -7.42 24.95 -7.75
C LEU A 159 -8.06 23.67 -8.28
N ARG A 160 -7.69 23.31 -9.51
CA ARG A 160 -7.96 22.02 -10.13
C ARG A 160 -7.45 20.93 -9.18
N GLY A 161 -8.34 20.40 -8.36
CA GLY A 161 -8.20 19.09 -7.72
C GLY A 161 -8.27 18.04 -8.82
N VAL A 162 -7.09 17.62 -9.24
CA VAL A 162 -6.83 16.47 -10.09
C VAL A 162 -7.47 15.22 -9.45
N GLY A 163 -8.17 14.44 -10.27
CA GLY A 163 -8.47 13.03 -10.00
C GLY A 163 -9.57 12.75 -8.99
N ASN A 164 -10.82 13.01 -9.38
CA ASN A 164 -11.90 12.10 -8.96
C ASN A 164 -11.74 10.81 -9.77
N ASP A 165 -10.73 10.01 -9.42
CA ASP A 165 -10.72 8.61 -9.83
C ASP A 165 -11.76 7.91 -8.97
N GLY A 166 -12.77 7.34 -9.62
CA GLY A 166 -13.70 6.43 -8.99
C GLY A 166 -12.90 5.25 -8.46
N PHE A 167 -12.53 5.30 -7.19
CA PHE A 167 -12.04 4.14 -6.48
C PHE A 167 -13.21 3.17 -6.45
N GLU A 168 -13.16 2.14 -7.30
CA GLU A 168 -13.94 0.95 -7.07
C GLU A 168 -13.68 0.53 -5.64
N GLU A 169 -14.73 0.57 -4.84
CA GLU A 169 -14.69 0.35 -3.40
C GLU A 169 -14.43 -1.14 -3.16
N GLY A 170 -13.17 -1.55 -3.35
CA GLY A 170 -12.71 -2.86 -2.99
C GLY A 170 -12.96 -3.04 -1.50
N GLU A 171 -13.88 -3.93 -1.14
CA GLU A 171 -14.22 -4.25 0.23
C GLU A 171 -12.94 -4.58 1.01
N ILE A 172 -12.64 -3.74 2.00
CA ILE A 172 -11.45 -3.88 2.84
C ILE A 172 -11.56 -5.16 3.66
N ASP A 173 -10.50 -5.97 3.65
CA ASP A 173 -10.39 -7.11 4.56
C ASP A 173 -10.20 -6.60 6.00
N GLU A 174 -11.28 -6.68 6.79
CA GLU A 174 -11.30 -6.21 8.17
C GLU A 174 -10.29 -6.93 9.05
N ARG A 175 -10.11 -8.24 8.83
CA ARG A 175 -9.20 -9.06 9.63
C ARG A 175 -7.76 -8.61 9.42
N LEU A 176 -7.41 -8.34 8.17
CA LEU A 176 -6.10 -7.83 7.81
C LEU A 176 -5.88 -6.41 8.36
N PHE A 177 -6.92 -5.57 8.32
CA PHE A 177 -6.86 -4.22 8.88
C PHE A 177 -6.58 -4.24 10.40
N PHE A 178 -7.29 -5.06 11.18
CA PHE A 178 -7.04 -5.17 12.62
C PHE A 178 -5.67 -5.79 12.92
N ALA A 179 -5.24 -6.79 12.15
CA ALA A 179 -3.90 -7.37 12.29
C ALA A 179 -2.77 -6.34 12.07
N VAL A 180 -2.96 -5.39 11.16
CA VAL A 180 -2.03 -4.27 10.96
C VAL A 180 -2.05 -3.32 12.15
N LEU A 181 -3.24 -2.99 12.68
CA LEU A 181 -3.36 -2.08 13.83
C LEU A 181 -2.78 -2.65 15.12
N GLU A 182 -2.90 -3.96 15.36
CA GLU A 182 -2.32 -4.60 16.55
C GLU A 182 -0.78 -4.53 16.60
N LYS A 183 -0.14 -4.26 15.45
CA LYS A 183 1.32 -4.17 15.30
C LYS A 183 1.85 -2.74 15.43
N LEU A 184 0.98 -1.74 15.57
CA LEU A 184 1.32 -0.32 15.72
C LEU A 184 1.21 0.12 17.18
#